data_AF-A0A9P5P2W6-F1
#
_entry.id   AF-A0A9P5P2W6-F1
#
_cell.length_a   1.000
_cell.length_b   1.000
_cell.length_c   1.000
_cell.angle_alpha   90.00
_cell.angle_beta   90.00
_cell.angle_gamma   90.00
#
_symmetry.space_group_name_H-M   'P 1'
#
loop_
_entity.id
_entity.type
_entity.pdbx_description
1 polymer ?
#
loop_
_entity_poly.entity_id
_entity_poly.type
_entity_poly.pdbx_seq_one_letter_code
_entity_poly.pdbx_strand_id
1 'polypeptide(L)'
;MANFSGEPDLTLNAFVTAETPLKPDEIEWKSQDFADEPSLWDFLRRIALAFEQYFVTGKEASQFNPTEWRKPASAIRALRQLRKLPEPLQLVLEGAIRSSKLAAVLVKVMSTIQLENDPVLAERYTSHRWSCSIATELLRYTPEVAYLDRPLNLREQISNITDLKLLEIISNTVPFMARPETMFLFCSQAYFLTLWKELLVPAFRATGTELEYPADMETVYRKLCSLCALHKIPDQVKLENPMLHSVMEHTTSYKKIIKGLGNDNRALGRDHCDYCDHQPMDLRCKRYILVTEHDTEGLEKKLLHTFKDQNEIPLIYGDQTKVMDNIHIDALPAPGIEHHIRARTNLDSRCGRDITIFVNRANGEEIGGVLFDGLIPHYFDIMERNHHHFRTQIINLKRGEAFQKVDWGSMGGGGFCRPNGGARGSYYGGAYPLGRSKGEVVLTKEAADCFVDNWFRMAIDNSLMLQTVNQASPQIGQKIKSAAVEAGTLPVGRYGLNQYYCYDFVAPLHYDSDRTFTMSTTITKRGDSHHYNFCYAKWGIIVYTQANCQWWFDGNELHGTLSPSRSALARVKTDGPFSDGFVIVLRERDAKAAEEMHEAIKSIPYICKYWS
;
A
#
# COMPACT_ATOMS: atom_id res chain seq x y z
N MET A 1 -67.28 -4.01 6.51
CA MET A 1 -67.64 -2.97 7.49
C MET A 1 -66.35 -2.50 8.13
N ALA A 2 -65.72 -1.36 7.83
CA ALA A 2 -65.97 -0.19 6.97
C ALA A 2 -64.61 0.18 6.30
N ASN A 3 -64.45 0.20 4.96
CA ASN A 3 -64.66 1.28 3.97
C ASN A 3 -63.96 2.60 4.35
N PHE A 4 -63.01 3.16 3.58
CA PHE A 4 -63.08 3.72 2.21
C PHE A 4 -61.65 3.76 1.60
N SER A 5 -61.37 3.22 0.40
CA SER A 5 -61.48 3.79 -0.96
C SER A 5 -60.33 4.73 -1.39
N GLY A 6 -59.73 4.46 -2.56
CA GLY A 6 -59.11 5.50 -3.39
C GLY A 6 -57.67 5.24 -3.83
N GLU A 7 -57.48 4.49 -4.92
CA GLU A 7 -56.53 4.87 -5.98
C GLU A 7 -57.34 5.57 -7.10
N PRO A 8 -56.73 6.27 -8.07
CA PRO A 8 -55.33 6.76 -8.19
C PRO A 8 -55.26 8.26 -8.52
N ASP A 9 -54.09 8.90 -8.37
CA ASP A 9 -53.78 10.02 -9.26
C ASP A 9 -52.28 10.19 -9.52
N LEU A 10 -51.97 10.30 -10.81
CA LEU A 10 -50.66 10.57 -11.39
C LEU A 10 -50.35 12.05 -11.23
N THR A 11 -49.33 12.41 -10.47
CA THR A 11 -48.60 13.66 -10.73
C THR A 11 -47.10 13.47 -10.53
N LEU A 12 -46.38 13.63 -11.65
CA LEU A 12 -45.00 14.12 -11.68
C LEU A 12 -44.84 15.25 -10.65
N ASN A 13 -43.84 15.15 -9.78
CA ASN A 13 -43.04 16.32 -9.39
C ASN A 13 -41.68 15.93 -8.82
N ALA A 14 -40.66 16.30 -9.60
CA ALA A 14 -39.32 16.75 -9.23
C ALA A 14 -38.59 16.06 -8.07
N PHE A 15 -37.46 15.44 -8.45
CA PHE A 15 -36.26 15.33 -7.63
C PHE A 15 -35.96 16.66 -6.91
N VAL A 16 -36.34 16.75 -5.64
CA VAL A 16 -35.70 17.65 -4.70
C VAL A 16 -34.52 16.87 -4.13
N THR A 17 -33.33 17.18 -4.65
CA THR A 17 -32.06 16.81 -4.03
C THR A 17 -32.10 17.26 -2.57
N ALA A 18 -32.10 16.31 -1.64
CA ALA A 18 -31.88 16.59 -0.24
C ALA A 18 -30.46 17.14 -0.09
N GLU A 19 -30.32 18.47 -0.15
CA GLU A 19 -29.13 19.17 0.28
C GLU A 19 -28.85 18.78 1.73
N THR A 20 -27.76 18.07 1.93
CA THR A 20 -27.25 17.76 3.26
C THR A 20 -26.91 19.10 3.94
N PRO A 21 -27.30 19.36 5.20
CA PRO A 21 -27.04 20.65 5.83
C PRO A 21 -25.54 20.97 5.84
N LEU A 22 -25.18 22.13 5.30
CA LEU A 22 -23.82 22.65 5.17
C LEU A 22 -23.16 22.78 6.56
N LYS A 23 -21.91 22.27 6.69
CA LYS A 23 -21.14 22.34 7.93
C LYS A 23 -20.31 23.65 7.97
N PRO A 24 -20.44 24.48 9.02
CA PRO A 24 -19.95 25.87 9.07
C PRO A 24 -18.42 26.07 9.19
N ASP A 25 -17.59 25.06 8.89
CA ASP A 25 -16.15 25.07 9.24
C ASP A 25 -15.20 24.68 8.09
N GLU A 26 -15.67 24.49 6.85
CA GLU A 26 -14.80 24.18 5.71
C GLU A 26 -14.41 25.44 4.92
N ILE A 27 -13.17 25.50 4.41
CA ILE A 27 -12.80 26.53 3.42
C ILE A 27 -13.55 26.21 2.12
N GLU A 28 -14.62 26.96 1.88
CA GLU A 28 -15.46 26.82 0.70
C GLU A 28 -14.88 27.56 -0.50
N TRP A 29 -14.94 26.92 -1.67
CA TRP A 29 -14.53 27.48 -2.96
C TRP A 29 -15.73 28.22 -3.58
N LYS A 30 -15.82 29.54 -3.40
CA LYS A 30 -16.97 30.33 -3.91
C LYS A 30 -16.55 31.15 -5.12
N SER A 31 -17.45 31.32 -6.10
CA SER A 31 -17.18 32.16 -7.28
C SER A 31 -16.73 33.58 -6.93
N GLN A 32 -17.28 34.15 -5.85
CA GLN A 32 -16.91 35.47 -5.34
C GLN A 32 -15.44 35.56 -4.88
N ASP A 33 -14.84 34.45 -4.44
CA ASP A 33 -13.43 34.40 -4.01
C ASP A 33 -12.47 34.58 -5.19
N PHE A 34 -12.98 34.55 -6.42
CA PHE A 34 -12.24 34.61 -7.67
C PHE A 34 -12.81 35.67 -8.61
N ALA A 35 -13.53 36.65 -8.06
CA ALA A 35 -14.07 37.77 -8.84
C ALA A 35 -12.95 38.72 -9.30
N ASP A 36 -11.92 38.90 -8.48
CA ASP A 36 -10.77 39.77 -8.70
C ASP A 36 -9.54 39.34 -7.88
N GLU A 37 -8.42 40.02 -8.07
CA GLU A 37 -7.16 39.76 -7.36
C GLU A 37 -7.28 39.96 -5.83
N PRO A 38 -7.92 41.03 -5.30
CA PRO A 38 -8.16 41.17 -3.87
C PRO A 38 -8.95 40.01 -3.24
N SER A 39 -9.98 39.51 -3.95
CA SER A 39 -10.79 38.37 -3.49
C SER A 39 -9.96 37.08 -3.44
N LEU A 40 -9.13 36.86 -4.46
CA LEU A 40 -8.18 35.74 -4.47
C LEU A 40 -7.19 35.85 -3.31
N TRP A 41 -6.69 37.04 -3.03
CA TRP A 41 -5.76 37.28 -1.92
C TRP A 41 -6.38 36.96 -0.55
N ASP A 42 -7.63 37.40 -0.30
CA ASP A 42 -8.36 37.07 0.93
C ASP A 42 -8.57 35.55 1.07
N PHE A 43 -8.93 34.88 -0.03
CA PHE A 43 -9.07 33.43 -0.06
C PHE A 43 -7.76 32.71 0.31
N LEU A 44 -6.63 33.11 -0.28
CA LEU A 44 -5.31 32.56 0.06
C LEU A 44 -4.92 32.84 1.51
N ARG A 45 -5.31 33.99 2.06
CA ARG A 45 -5.10 34.33 3.47
C ARG A 45 -5.89 33.43 4.42
N ARG A 46 -7.13 33.06 4.06
CA ARG A 46 -7.92 32.07 4.83
C ARG A 46 -7.24 30.70 4.85
N ILE A 47 -6.64 30.27 3.73
CA ILE A 47 -5.83 29.05 3.67
C ILE A 47 -4.61 29.19 4.60
N ALA A 48 -3.89 30.32 4.53
CA ALA A 48 -2.71 30.57 5.36
C ALA A 48 -3.03 30.51 6.85
N LEU A 49 -4.11 31.16 7.30
CA LEU A 49 -4.57 31.14 8.69
C LEU A 49 -4.92 29.73 9.17
N ALA A 50 -5.55 28.92 8.31
CA ALA A 50 -5.85 27.53 8.63
C ALA A 50 -4.60 26.66 8.80
N PHE A 51 -3.53 26.90 8.05
CA PHE A 51 -2.26 26.21 8.32
C PHE A 51 -1.53 26.80 9.54
N GLU A 52 -1.50 28.12 9.67
CA GLU A 52 -0.79 28.80 10.76
C GLU A 52 -1.36 28.43 12.14
N GLN A 53 -2.69 28.34 12.26
CA GLN A 53 -3.37 27.94 13.49
C GLN A 53 -3.00 26.52 13.94
N TYR A 54 -2.81 25.59 13.00
CA TYR A 54 -2.66 24.16 13.30
C TYR A 54 -1.21 23.69 13.33
N PHE A 55 -0.33 24.33 12.55
CA PHE A 55 1.05 23.87 12.38
C PHE A 55 2.08 24.85 12.94
N VAL A 56 1.74 26.14 13.13
CA VAL A 56 2.73 27.18 13.43
C VAL A 56 2.55 27.78 14.82
N THR A 57 1.32 28.16 15.18
CA THR A 57 1.01 28.83 16.45
C THR A 57 0.78 27.86 17.59
N GLY A 58 0.51 26.59 17.26
CA GLY A 58 0.50 25.45 18.18
C GLY A 58 -0.47 25.62 19.36
N LYS A 59 -1.71 25.15 19.22
CA LYS A 59 -2.36 24.58 20.42
C LYS A 59 -1.59 23.29 20.77
N GLU A 60 -1.44 22.98 22.05
CA GLU A 60 -0.90 21.68 22.45
C GLU A 60 -1.73 20.57 21.77
N ALA A 61 -1.08 19.50 21.31
CA ALA A 61 -1.73 18.40 20.62
C ALA A 61 -2.94 17.81 21.40
N SER A 62 -2.86 17.90 22.73
CA SER A 62 -3.90 17.55 23.71
C SER A 62 -5.21 18.37 23.59
N GLN A 63 -5.15 19.56 22.99
CA GLN A 63 -6.27 20.51 22.92
C GLN A 63 -7.08 20.42 21.61
N PHE A 64 -6.64 19.61 20.64
CA PHE A 64 -7.31 19.50 19.34
C PHE A 64 -8.38 18.40 19.30
N ASN A 65 -9.62 18.80 19.02
CA ASN A 65 -10.71 17.86 18.73
C ASN A 65 -10.48 17.18 17.37
N PRO A 66 -10.66 15.86 17.22
CA PRO A 66 -10.57 15.17 15.92
C PRO A 66 -11.31 15.84 14.75
N THR A 67 -12.44 16.52 15.00
CA THR A 67 -13.18 17.23 13.94
C THR A 67 -12.50 18.49 13.43
N GLU A 68 -11.59 19.08 14.22
CA GLU A 68 -10.86 20.31 13.86
C GLU A 68 -9.82 20.07 12.75
N TRP A 69 -9.37 18.82 12.53
CA TRP A 69 -8.45 18.46 11.43
C TRP A 69 -9.10 18.52 10.04
N ARG A 70 -10.43 18.66 9.97
CA ARG A 70 -11.12 18.94 8.71
C ARG A 70 -10.69 20.27 8.11
N LYS A 71 -10.24 21.24 8.93
CA LYS A 71 -9.80 22.57 8.47
C LYS A 71 -8.52 22.50 7.62
N PRO A 72 -7.39 21.97 8.09
CA PRO A 72 -6.22 21.69 7.25
C PRO A 72 -6.53 20.84 6.01
N ALA A 73 -7.37 19.81 6.14
CA ALA A 73 -7.77 18.97 5.02
C ALA A 73 -8.61 19.74 3.97
N SER A 74 -9.47 20.66 4.40
CA SER A 74 -10.17 21.56 3.48
C SER A 74 -9.22 22.58 2.85
N ALA A 75 -8.23 23.09 3.60
CA ALA A 75 -7.23 24.04 3.13
C ALA A 75 -6.35 23.46 2.02
N ILE A 76 -5.87 22.21 2.15
CA ILE A 76 -5.12 21.56 1.08
C ILE A 76 -6.00 21.23 -0.13
N ARG A 77 -7.29 20.89 0.08
CA ARG A 77 -8.26 20.72 -1.03
C ARG A 77 -8.49 22.04 -1.76
N ALA A 78 -8.56 23.15 -1.04
CA ALA A 78 -8.67 24.50 -1.60
C ALA A 78 -7.42 24.88 -2.39
N LEU A 79 -6.22 24.65 -1.83
CA LEU A 79 -4.94 24.89 -2.52
C LEU A 79 -4.90 24.14 -3.87
N ARG A 80 -5.28 22.86 -3.87
CA ARG A 80 -5.39 22.02 -5.09
C ARG A 80 -6.34 22.56 -6.15
N GLN A 81 -7.36 23.31 -5.75
CA GLN A 81 -8.34 23.85 -6.68
C GLN A 81 -7.85 25.12 -7.38
N LEU A 82 -6.78 25.78 -6.88
CA LEU A 82 -6.17 26.94 -7.53
C LEU A 82 -5.76 26.68 -8.98
N ARG A 83 -5.49 25.43 -9.36
CA ARG A 83 -5.25 25.02 -10.76
C ARG A 83 -6.44 25.21 -11.70
N LYS A 84 -7.64 25.43 -11.16
CA LYS A 84 -8.88 25.61 -11.92
C LYS A 84 -9.27 27.09 -12.05
N LEU A 85 -8.44 28.01 -11.53
CA LEU A 85 -8.72 29.43 -11.67
C LEU A 85 -8.73 29.85 -13.14
N PRO A 86 -9.57 30.85 -13.50
CA PRO A 86 -9.51 31.49 -14.81
C PRO A 86 -8.11 32.00 -15.15
N GLU A 87 -7.76 31.98 -16.43
CA GLU A 87 -6.43 32.38 -16.94
C GLU A 87 -5.94 33.75 -16.40
N PRO A 88 -6.76 34.82 -16.31
CA PRO A 88 -6.29 36.09 -15.75
C PRO A 88 -5.81 35.98 -14.31
N LEU A 89 -6.44 35.12 -13.50
CA LEU A 89 -6.05 34.89 -12.12
C LEU A 89 -4.85 33.94 -12.00
N GLN A 90 -4.67 33.01 -12.95
CA GLN A 90 -3.46 32.18 -13.02
C GLN A 90 -2.20 33.04 -13.18
N LEU A 91 -2.28 34.11 -13.99
CA LEU A 91 -1.14 35.00 -14.25
C LEU A 91 -0.66 35.76 -13.00
N VAL A 92 -1.55 36.06 -12.05
CA VAL A 92 -1.22 36.79 -10.81
C VAL A 92 -1.05 35.87 -9.59
N LEU A 93 -1.30 34.56 -9.76
CA LEU A 93 -1.38 33.62 -8.64
C LEU A 93 -0.08 33.53 -7.84
N GLU A 94 1.08 33.52 -8.50
CA GLU A 94 2.39 33.48 -7.81
C GLU A 94 2.56 34.70 -6.89
N GLY A 95 2.29 35.90 -7.41
CA GLY A 95 2.35 37.14 -6.63
C GLY A 95 1.35 37.16 -5.49
N ALA A 96 0.14 36.63 -5.70
CA ALA A 96 -0.89 36.50 -4.68
C ALA A 96 -0.49 35.51 -3.56
N ILE A 97 0.16 34.38 -3.89
CA ILE A 97 0.66 33.41 -2.91
C ILE A 97 1.76 34.04 -2.03
N ARG A 98 2.67 34.82 -2.62
CA ARG A 98 3.73 35.53 -1.88
C ARG A 98 3.15 36.59 -0.94
N SER A 99 2.28 37.44 -1.46
CA SER A 99 1.74 38.59 -0.74
C SER A 99 0.70 38.22 0.33
N SER A 100 0.04 37.07 0.23
CA SER A 100 -0.99 36.61 1.18
C SER A 100 -0.45 36.00 2.48
N LYS A 101 0.89 35.94 2.65
CA LYS A 101 1.60 35.18 3.69
C LYS A 101 1.48 33.66 3.56
N LEU A 102 0.72 33.14 2.60
CA LEU A 102 0.56 31.71 2.40
C LEU A 102 1.89 31.01 2.18
N ALA A 103 2.75 31.56 1.31
CA ALA A 103 4.11 31.06 1.06
C ALA A 103 4.91 30.85 2.37
N ALA A 104 5.02 31.90 3.18
CA ALA A 104 5.79 31.88 4.42
C ALA A 104 5.25 30.83 5.42
N VAL A 105 3.93 30.71 5.55
CA VAL A 105 3.30 29.69 6.41
C VAL A 105 3.61 28.29 5.89
N LEU A 106 3.42 28.04 4.59
CA LEU A 106 3.65 26.72 3.99
C LEU A 106 5.12 26.30 4.07
N VAL A 107 6.07 27.22 3.86
CA VAL A 107 7.51 26.98 4.07
C VAL A 107 7.81 26.61 5.52
N LYS A 108 7.16 27.28 6.48
CA LYS A 108 7.29 26.92 7.90
C LYS A 108 6.73 25.52 8.18
N VAL A 109 5.57 25.16 7.63
CA VAL A 109 5.03 23.79 7.79
C VAL A 109 5.98 22.74 7.21
N MET A 110 6.52 22.97 6.00
CA MET A 110 7.46 22.02 5.38
C MET A 110 8.78 21.88 6.14
N SER A 111 9.23 22.94 6.83
CA SER A 111 10.46 22.90 7.64
C SER A 111 10.27 22.34 9.06
N THR A 112 9.03 22.12 9.50
CA THR A 112 8.73 21.64 10.86
C THR A 112 8.58 20.11 10.92
N ILE A 113 9.66 19.38 10.63
CA ILE A 113 9.72 17.90 10.78
C ILE A 113 9.38 17.46 12.21
N GLN A 114 9.64 18.31 13.21
CA GLN A 114 9.41 18.00 14.63
C GLN A 114 7.95 17.65 14.97
N LEU A 115 6.96 18.16 14.20
CA LEU A 115 5.55 17.82 14.41
C LEU A 115 5.22 16.37 14.01
N GLU A 116 6.03 15.77 13.14
CA GLU A 116 5.94 14.35 12.78
C GLU A 116 6.50 13.44 13.88
N ASN A 117 7.31 13.98 14.81
CA ASN A 117 7.84 13.25 15.97
C ASN A 117 6.92 13.30 17.19
N ASP A 118 5.94 14.21 17.24
CA ASP A 118 4.95 14.27 18.33
C ASP A 118 4.04 13.03 18.24
N PRO A 119 4.03 12.13 19.25
CA PRO A 119 3.26 10.90 19.17
C PRO A 119 1.73 11.09 19.13
N VAL A 120 1.22 12.19 19.68
CA VAL A 120 -0.21 12.54 19.70
C VAL A 120 -0.65 13.05 18.32
N LEU A 121 0.26 13.76 17.64
CA LEU A 121 0.03 14.27 16.29
C LEU A 121 0.36 13.25 15.21
N ALA A 122 1.37 12.41 15.40
CA ALA A 122 1.93 11.53 14.37
C ALA A 122 0.87 10.64 13.71
N GLU A 123 -0.06 10.04 14.47
CA GLU A 123 -1.16 9.24 13.91
C GLU A 123 -2.04 10.08 12.96
N ARG A 124 -2.26 11.37 13.27
CA ARG A 124 -2.99 12.30 12.40
C ARG A 124 -2.15 12.76 11.21
N TYR A 125 -0.84 12.93 11.37
CA TYR A 125 0.09 13.28 10.28
C TYR A 125 0.32 12.12 9.29
N THR A 126 0.29 10.85 9.73
CA THR A 126 0.40 9.66 8.85
C THR A 126 -0.66 9.65 7.74
N SER A 127 -1.80 10.29 7.99
CA SER A 127 -2.96 10.25 7.09
C SER A 127 -2.93 11.30 5.99
N HIS A 128 -1.97 12.24 6.02
CA HIS A 128 -1.89 13.35 5.04
C HIS A 128 -0.46 13.71 4.56
N ARG A 129 0.61 13.32 5.27
CA ARG A 129 2.02 13.65 4.95
C ARG A 129 2.17 15.11 4.49
N TRP A 130 1.80 16.03 5.38
CA TRP A 130 1.58 17.44 5.07
C TRP A 130 2.76 18.13 4.40
N SER A 131 3.98 17.90 4.88
CA SER A 131 5.21 18.43 4.29
C SER A 131 5.31 18.11 2.80
N CYS A 132 5.16 16.83 2.45
CA CYS A 132 5.21 16.35 1.07
C CYS A 132 4.00 16.82 0.26
N SER A 133 2.79 16.74 0.81
CA SER A 133 1.57 17.22 0.14
C SER A 133 1.65 18.71 -0.20
N ILE A 134 2.12 19.55 0.73
CA ILE A 134 2.32 20.98 0.51
C ILE A 134 3.41 21.21 -0.55
N ALA A 135 4.52 20.48 -0.45
CA ALA A 135 5.59 20.57 -1.44
C ALA A 135 5.10 20.20 -2.84
N THR A 136 4.32 19.12 -3.00
CA THR A 136 3.72 18.73 -4.28
C THR A 136 2.81 19.82 -4.86
N GLU A 137 2.04 20.52 -4.03
CA GLU A 137 1.21 21.63 -4.52
C GLU A 137 2.06 22.87 -4.87
N LEU A 138 3.01 23.27 -4.02
CA LEU A 138 3.87 24.43 -4.28
C LEU A 138 4.79 24.23 -5.48
N LEU A 139 5.26 23.00 -5.73
CA LEU A 139 6.05 22.66 -6.90
C LEU A 139 5.36 23.08 -8.20
N ARG A 140 4.03 22.91 -8.27
CA ARG A 140 3.21 23.24 -9.45
C ARG A 140 3.10 24.74 -9.70
N TYR A 141 3.27 25.57 -8.67
CA TYR A 141 3.22 27.03 -8.76
C TYR A 141 4.61 27.66 -8.85
N THR A 142 5.66 26.84 -8.81
CA THR A 142 7.05 27.30 -8.85
C THR A 142 7.51 27.29 -10.31
N PRO A 143 7.91 28.43 -10.90
CA PRO A 143 8.38 28.53 -12.28
C PRO A 143 9.59 27.63 -12.54
N GLU A 144 9.68 27.05 -13.74
CA GLU A 144 10.80 26.16 -14.12
C GLU A 144 12.17 26.84 -13.97
N VAL A 145 12.23 28.16 -14.17
CA VAL A 145 13.46 28.95 -14.00
C VAL A 145 14.00 28.95 -12.57
N ALA A 146 13.16 28.68 -11.56
CA ALA A 146 13.59 28.59 -10.17
C ALA A 146 14.48 27.37 -9.90
N TYR A 147 14.49 26.38 -10.80
CA TYR A 147 15.31 25.17 -10.71
C TYR A 147 16.62 25.25 -11.51
N LEU A 148 16.79 26.26 -12.37
CA LEU A 148 17.96 26.39 -13.25
C LEU A 148 19.23 26.85 -12.51
N ASP A 149 19.09 27.44 -11.32
CA ASP A 149 20.23 27.99 -10.58
C ASP A 149 20.70 27.10 -9.42
N ARG A 150 21.82 26.42 -9.72
CA ARG A 150 22.83 25.77 -8.87
C ARG A 150 22.67 24.26 -8.67
N PRO A 151 23.70 23.46 -9.04
CA PRO A 151 23.99 22.27 -8.26
C PRO A 151 24.16 22.72 -6.80
N LEU A 152 23.45 22.09 -5.87
CA LEU A 152 23.87 22.08 -4.48
C LEU A 152 25.27 21.44 -4.49
N ASN A 153 26.31 22.27 -4.63
CA ASN A 153 27.71 21.88 -4.52
C ASN A 153 27.93 21.43 -3.09
N LEU A 154 27.60 20.15 -2.84
CA LEU A 154 27.86 19.43 -1.61
C LEU A 154 29.33 19.03 -1.63
N ARG A 155 30.23 19.98 -1.34
CA ARG A 155 31.60 19.69 -0.90
C ARG A 155 31.60 19.63 0.63
N GLU A 156 32.28 18.75 1.36
CA GLU A 156 32.77 17.37 1.18
C GLU A 156 33.74 17.04 2.36
N GLN A 157 33.31 16.15 3.28
CA GLN A 157 33.96 15.35 4.33
C GLN A 157 33.25 15.40 5.70
N ILE A 158 32.65 14.27 6.07
CA ILE A 158 32.49 13.89 7.49
C ILE A 158 33.73 13.11 7.91
N SER A 159 34.52 13.68 8.80
CA SER A 159 35.38 12.92 9.68
C SER A 159 34.77 12.98 11.09
N ASN A 160 34.65 11.82 11.76
CA ASN A 160 34.43 11.69 13.22
C ASN A 160 32.99 11.58 13.80
N ILE A 161 31.91 11.33 13.03
CA ILE A 161 30.64 10.93 13.67
C ILE A 161 30.76 9.49 14.18
N THR A 162 30.63 9.31 15.50
CA THR A 162 30.59 7.99 16.12
C THR A 162 29.24 7.30 15.87
N ASP A 163 29.23 5.97 15.85
CA ASP A 163 27.99 5.20 15.66
C ASP A 163 26.93 5.53 16.73
N LEU A 164 27.37 5.84 17.96
CA LEU A 164 26.52 6.27 19.06
C LEU A 164 25.87 7.63 18.79
N LYS A 165 26.65 8.60 18.28
CA LYS A 165 26.11 9.91 17.95
C LYS A 165 25.10 9.80 16.82
N LEU A 166 25.37 8.96 15.83
CA LEU A 166 24.42 8.72 14.75
C LEU A 166 23.11 8.07 15.24
N LEU A 167 23.18 7.10 16.16
CA LEU A 167 21.99 6.52 16.79
C LEU A 167 21.18 7.54 17.60
N GLU A 168 21.85 8.39 18.38
CA GLU A 168 21.21 9.49 19.12
C GLU A 168 20.45 10.41 18.17
N ILE A 169 21.04 10.71 17.01
CA ILE A 169 20.37 11.57 16.04
C ILE A 169 19.19 10.86 15.37
N ILE A 170 19.34 9.61 14.96
CA ILE A 170 18.22 8.81 14.43
C ILE A 170 17.07 8.78 15.44
N SER A 171 17.40 8.57 16.72
CA SER A 171 16.45 8.60 17.84
C SER A 171 15.67 9.90 17.94
N ASN A 172 16.33 11.04 17.71
CA ASN A 172 15.73 12.37 17.88
C ASN A 172 15.04 12.92 16.62
N THR A 173 15.38 12.40 15.44
CA THR A 173 14.98 13.01 14.16
C THR A 173 14.08 12.15 13.29
N VAL A 174 14.07 10.83 13.45
CA VAL A 174 13.30 9.94 12.59
C VAL A 174 11.86 9.76 13.11
N PRO A 175 10.84 10.19 12.34
CA PRO A 175 9.46 10.12 12.79
C PRO A 175 8.86 8.74 12.52
N PHE A 176 9.27 7.72 13.28
CA PHE A 176 8.83 6.32 13.10
C PHE A 176 7.31 6.14 13.06
N MET A 177 6.58 6.95 13.83
CA MET A 177 5.13 6.89 13.87
C MET A 177 4.47 7.58 12.67
N ALA A 178 4.90 8.79 12.30
CA ALA A 178 4.32 9.52 11.18
C ALA A 178 4.79 8.99 9.81
N ARG A 179 5.94 8.30 9.78
CA ARG A 179 6.56 7.69 8.61
C ARG A 179 6.87 6.20 8.88
N PRO A 180 5.86 5.31 8.90
CA PRO A 180 6.07 3.89 9.24
C PRO A 180 7.06 3.16 8.34
N GLU A 181 7.28 3.63 7.12
CA GLU A 181 8.33 3.06 6.26
C GLU A 181 9.71 3.08 6.94
N THR A 182 9.97 4.09 7.78
CA THR A 182 11.26 4.28 8.44
C THR A 182 11.57 3.17 9.45
N MET A 183 10.57 2.37 9.86
CA MET A 183 10.80 1.16 10.66
C MET A 183 11.70 0.15 9.95
N PHE A 184 11.75 0.19 8.61
CA PHE A 184 12.56 -0.72 7.83
C PHE A 184 13.94 -0.15 7.50
N LEU A 185 14.36 0.97 8.10
CA LEU A 185 15.61 1.65 7.75
C LEU A 185 16.83 0.74 7.85
N PHE A 186 16.78 -0.27 8.71
CA PHE A 186 17.86 -1.23 8.92
C PHE A 186 17.67 -2.51 8.11
N CYS A 187 16.60 -2.69 7.33
CA CYS A 187 16.32 -3.92 6.60
C CYS A 187 17.13 -4.05 5.30
N SER A 188 17.50 -2.93 4.66
CA SER A 188 18.22 -2.90 3.38
C SER A 188 19.12 -1.67 3.28
N GLN A 189 20.35 -1.83 2.80
CA GLN A 189 21.27 -0.71 2.58
C GLN A 189 20.72 0.29 1.57
N ALA A 190 20.16 -0.19 0.45
CA ALA A 190 19.59 0.68 -0.57
C ALA A 190 18.49 1.57 0.03
N TYR A 191 17.68 1.01 0.94
CA TYR A 191 16.64 1.76 1.60
C TYR A 191 17.18 2.75 2.64
N PHE A 192 18.18 2.34 3.43
CA PHE A 192 18.90 3.23 4.32
C PHE A 192 19.45 4.45 3.57
N LEU A 193 20.02 4.26 2.37
CA LEU A 193 20.53 5.35 1.54
C LEU A 193 19.43 6.31 1.07
N THR A 194 18.26 5.78 0.70
CA THR A 194 17.10 6.60 0.33
C THR A 194 16.65 7.45 1.51
N LEU A 195 16.41 6.84 2.66
CA LEU A 195 16.03 7.57 3.87
C LEU A 195 17.10 8.55 4.34
N TRP A 196 18.37 8.20 4.17
CA TRP A 196 19.47 9.09 4.48
C TRP A 196 19.35 10.42 3.72
N LYS A 197 19.14 10.33 2.41
CA LYS A 197 19.02 11.52 1.53
C LYS A 197 17.73 12.29 1.78
N GLU A 198 16.62 11.59 1.96
CA GLU A 198 15.28 12.18 2.03
C GLU A 198 14.89 12.74 3.39
N LEU A 199 15.41 12.15 4.47
CA LEU A 199 14.95 12.43 5.82
C LEU A 199 16.11 12.88 6.70
N LEU A 200 17.16 12.07 6.79
CA LEU A 200 18.23 12.33 7.74
C LEU A 200 18.99 13.60 7.36
N VAL A 201 19.50 13.71 6.12
CA VAL A 201 20.24 14.91 5.67
C VAL A 201 19.43 16.21 5.84
N PRO A 202 18.15 16.28 5.43
CA PRO A 202 17.32 17.47 5.72
C PRO A 202 17.14 17.74 7.21
N ALA A 203 16.86 16.72 8.03
CA ALA A 203 16.70 16.87 9.47
C ALA A 203 18.00 17.39 10.12
N PHE A 204 19.15 16.89 9.68
CA PHE A 204 20.45 17.38 10.10
C PHE A 204 20.63 18.87 9.82
N ARG A 205 20.38 19.30 8.57
CA ARG A 205 20.49 20.71 8.20
C ARG A 205 19.57 21.61 9.05
N ALA A 206 18.36 21.14 9.34
CA ALA A 206 17.40 21.88 10.17
C ALA A 206 17.89 22.10 11.61
N THR A 207 18.74 21.22 12.13
CA THR A 207 19.39 21.38 13.45
C THR A 207 20.63 22.27 13.42
N GLY A 208 20.93 22.91 12.28
CA GLY A 208 22.19 23.64 12.07
C GLY A 208 23.39 22.71 11.92
N THR A 209 23.16 21.40 11.78
CA THR A 209 24.20 20.41 11.55
C THR A 209 24.31 20.17 10.05
N GLU A 210 25.36 20.64 9.41
CA GLU A 210 25.65 20.24 8.04
C GLU A 210 26.13 18.78 8.05
N LEU A 211 25.25 17.85 7.68
CA LEU A 211 25.67 16.50 7.36
C LEU A 211 25.94 16.36 5.87
N GLU A 212 27.17 15.95 5.60
CA GLU A 212 27.60 15.58 4.28
C GLU A 212 27.56 14.05 4.11
N TYR A 213 27.65 13.56 2.89
CA TYR A 213 27.49 12.13 2.63
C TYR A 213 28.78 11.37 2.98
N PRO A 214 28.74 10.33 3.84
CA PRO A 214 29.90 9.48 4.09
C PRO A 214 30.47 8.91 2.79
N ALA A 215 31.80 8.96 2.64
CA ALA A 215 32.49 8.35 1.49
C ALA A 215 32.21 6.83 1.39
N ASP A 216 31.94 6.19 2.54
CA ASP A 216 31.56 4.78 2.63
C ASP A 216 30.30 4.60 3.48
N MET A 217 29.14 4.85 2.86
CA MET A 217 27.84 4.59 3.48
C MET A 217 27.57 3.11 3.77
N GLU A 218 28.24 2.20 3.07
CA GLU A 218 28.10 0.77 3.34
C GLU A 218 28.67 0.42 4.72
N THR A 219 29.84 0.98 5.05
CA THR A 219 30.44 0.80 6.37
C THR A 219 29.58 1.41 7.48
N VAL A 220 29.03 2.61 7.27
CA VAL A 220 28.11 3.23 8.25
C VAL A 220 26.88 2.34 8.48
N TYR A 221 26.23 1.90 7.40
CA TYR A 221 25.07 1.01 7.48
C TYR A 221 25.41 -0.32 8.19
N ARG A 222 26.55 -0.95 7.85
CA ARG A 222 26.99 -2.21 8.47
C ARG A 222 27.23 -2.07 9.97
N LYS A 223 27.85 -0.97 10.40
CA LYS A 223 28.09 -0.67 11.82
C LYS A 223 26.78 -0.49 12.59
N LEU A 224 25.85 0.31 12.08
CA LEU A 224 24.51 0.44 12.67
C LEU A 224 23.79 -0.91 12.76
N CYS A 225 23.82 -1.71 11.69
CA CYS A 225 23.22 -3.05 11.71
C CYS A 225 23.86 -3.99 12.73
N SER A 226 25.17 -3.85 12.99
CA SER A 226 25.87 -4.65 14.00
C SER A 226 25.41 -4.30 15.42
N LEU A 227 25.04 -3.04 15.66
CA LEU A 227 24.46 -2.61 16.93
C LEU A 227 23.09 -3.27 17.16
N CYS A 228 22.26 -3.37 16.10
CA CYS A 228 21.00 -4.13 16.17
C CYS A 228 21.25 -5.61 16.49
N ALA A 229 22.18 -6.25 15.76
CA ALA A 229 22.43 -7.69 15.87
C ALA A 229 23.03 -8.11 17.22
N LEU A 230 23.83 -7.24 17.85
CA LEU A 230 24.47 -7.50 19.14
C LEU A 230 23.64 -7.04 20.34
N HIS A 231 22.44 -6.50 20.13
CA HIS A 231 21.62 -5.84 21.16
C HIS A 231 22.38 -4.78 21.96
N LYS A 232 23.38 -4.13 21.33
CA LYS A 232 24.25 -3.11 21.94
C LYS A 232 23.66 -1.70 21.83
N ILE A 233 22.35 -1.59 22.01
CA ILE A 233 21.66 -0.31 22.02
C ILE A 233 21.97 0.38 23.36
N PRO A 234 22.45 1.63 23.38
CA PRO A 234 22.70 2.35 24.63
C PRO A 234 21.43 2.45 25.46
N ASP A 235 21.53 2.29 26.78
CA ASP A 235 20.34 2.31 27.66
C ASP A 235 19.62 3.66 27.63
N GLN A 236 20.37 4.76 27.44
CA GLN A 236 19.79 6.08 27.20
C GLN A 236 18.85 6.08 25.98
N VAL A 237 19.30 5.55 24.83
CA VAL A 237 18.49 5.47 23.61
C VAL A 237 17.26 4.57 23.80
N LYS A 238 17.39 3.47 24.55
CA LYS A 238 16.26 2.58 24.86
C LYS A 238 15.18 3.28 25.68
N LEU A 239 15.59 4.11 26.64
CA LEU A 239 14.69 4.85 27.53
C LEU A 239 14.04 6.05 26.81
N GLU A 240 14.80 6.77 26.00
CA GLU A 240 14.33 7.97 25.30
C GLU A 240 13.47 7.66 24.07
N ASN A 241 13.73 6.54 23.37
CA ASN A 241 12.99 6.17 22.17
C ASN A 241 12.64 4.68 22.12
N PRO A 242 11.49 4.30 22.73
CA PRO A 242 11.00 2.93 22.71
C PRO A 242 10.69 2.39 21.30
N MET A 243 10.38 3.27 20.34
CA MET A 243 10.15 2.90 18.93
C MET A 243 11.44 2.43 18.25
N LEU A 244 12.52 3.22 18.34
CA LEU A 244 13.80 2.85 17.76
C LEU A 244 14.32 1.56 18.39
N HIS A 245 14.18 1.42 19.71
CA HIS A 245 14.52 0.19 20.41
C HIS A 245 13.79 -1.02 19.81
N SER A 246 12.46 -0.93 19.67
CA SER A 246 11.65 -1.99 19.08
C SER A 246 12.02 -2.28 17.61
N VAL A 247 12.22 -1.25 16.80
CA VAL A 247 12.63 -1.36 15.39
C VAL A 247 13.94 -2.15 15.25
N MET A 248 14.93 -1.85 16.09
CA MET A 248 16.23 -2.53 16.05
C MET A 248 16.12 -4.02 16.43
N GLU A 249 15.29 -4.37 17.43
CA GLU A 249 15.04 -5.75 17.83
C GLU A 249 14.35 -6.55 16.71
N HIS A 250 13.26 -6.01 16.14
CA HIS A 250 12.49 -6.69 15.09
C HIS A 250 13.28 -6.82 13.77
N THR A 251 14.17 -5.86 13.47
CA THR A 251 15.08 -5.93 12.31
C THR A 251 15.93 -7.19 12.33
N THR A 252 16.49 -7.55 13.50
CA THR A 252 17.37 -8.73 13.61
C THR A 252 16.61 -10.01 13.31
N SER A 253 15.40 -10.16 13.86
CA SER A 253 14.51 -11.29 13.60
C SER A 253 14.10 -11.36 12.13
N TYR A 254 13.68 -10.24 11.54
CA TYR A 254 13.34 -10.14 10.12
C TYR A 254 14.49 -10.59 9.22
N LYS A 255 15.70 -10.04 9.40
CA LYS A 255 16.87 -10.41 8.61
C LYS A 255 17.21 -11.89 8.73
N LYS A 256 17.09 -12.46 9.93
CA LYS A 256 17.32 -13.88 10.17
C LYS A 256 16.33 -14.74 9.39
N ILE A 257 15.05 -14.42 9.42
CA ILE A 257 13.99 -15.13 8.69
C ILE A 257 14.26 -15.08 7.17
N ILE A 258 14.46 -13.89 6.61
CA ILE A 258 14.64 -13.74 5.16
C ILE A 258 15.95 -14.37 4.66
N LYS A 259 17.04 -14.24 5.44
CA LYS A 259 18.30 -14.92 5.12
C LYS A 259 18.17 -16.44 5.24
N GLY A 260 17.44 -16.93 6.24
CA GLY A 260 17.11 -18.35 6.40
C GLY A 260 16.39 -18.89 5.17
N LEU A 261 15.31 -18.23 4.75
CA LEU A 261 14.54 -18.63 3.56
C LEU A 261 15.42 -18.73 2.32
N GLY A 262 16.29 -17.73 2.10
CA GLY A 262 17.23 -17.75 0.98
C GLY A 262 18.16 -18.98 0.97
N ASN A 263 18.50 -19.51 2.14
CA ASN A 263 19.31 -20.72 2.27
C ASN A 263 18.48 -22.00 2.12
N ASP A 264 17.32 -22.05 2.76
CA ASP A 264 16.48 -23.26 2.81
C ASP A 264 15.78 -23.50 1.45
N ASN A 265 15.38 -22.44 0.76
CA ASN A 265 14.73 -22.51 -0.56
C ASN A 265 15.71 -22.46 -1.74
N ARG A 266 17.01 -22.75 -1.56
CA ARG A 266 17.96 -22.81 -2.69
C ARG A 266 17.49 -23.74 -3.80
N ALA A 267 16.76 -24.80 -3.45
CA ALA A 267 16.19 -25.73 -4.42
C ALA A 267 15.18 -25.07 -5.37
N LEU A 268 14.39 -24.08 -4.92
CA LEU A 268 13.41 -23.37 -5.74
C LEU A 268 14.09 -22.55 -6.86
N GLY A 269 15.25 -21.98 -6.56
CA GLY A 269 15.99 -21.10 -7.47
C GLY A 269 16.85 -21.79 -8.53
N ARG A 270 16.87 -23.13 -8.58
CA ARG A 270 17.69 -23.86 -9.57
C ARG A 270 16.98 -23.92 -10.91
N ASP A 271 17.64 -23.52 -12.00
CA ASP A 271 17.07 -23.70 -13.35
C ASP A 271 16.94 -25.17 -13.72
N HIS A 272 17.87 -26.01 -13.25
CA HIS A 272 17.88 -27.46 -13.44
C HIS A 272 17.57 -28.20 -12.14
N CYS A 273 16.84 -29.31 -12.24
CA CYS A 273 16.59 -30.20 -11.12
C CYS A 273 17.32 -31.53 -11.34
N ASP A 274 18.28 -31.84 -10.48
CA ASP A 274 19.11 -33.05 -10.57
C ASP A 274 18.29 -34.37 -10.56
N TYR A 275 17.02 -34.31 -10.11
CA TYR A 275 16.15 -35.49 -9.99
C TYR A 275 15.17 -35.66 -11.15
N CYS A 276 14.73 -34.57 -11.79
CA CYS A 276 13.66 -34.64 -12.79
C CYS A 276 14.00 -33.98 -14.12
N ASP A 277 15.14 -33.31 -14.29
CA ASP A 277 15.41 -32.58 -15.54
C ASP A 277 15.55 -33.50 -16.75
N HIS A 278 15.91 -34.77 -16.52
CA HIS A 278 15.93 -35.82 -17.55
C HIS A 278 14.55 -36.42 -17.86
N GLN A 279 13.54 -36.10 -17.06
CA GLN A 279 12.19 -36.62 -17.23
C GLN A 279 11.41 -35.83 -18.31
N PRO A 280 10.34 -36.41 -18.86
CA PRO A 280 9.33 -35.68 -19.63
C PRO A 280 8.81 -34.43 -18.91
N MET A 281 8.44 -33.39 -19.66
CA MET A 281 8.11 -32.06 -19.12
C MET A 281 6.97 -32.07 -18.09
N ASP A 282 5.99 -32.95 -18.24
CA ASP A 282 4.88 -33.14 -17.32
C ASP A 282 5.32 -33.68 -15.94
N LEU A 283 6.42 -34.44 -15.91
CA LEU A 283 7.06 -34.98 -14.70
C LEU A 283 8.15 -34.07 -14.13
N ARG A 284 8.46 -32.95 -14.77
CA ARG A 284 9.44 -31.98 -14.26
C ARG A 284 8.83 -31.12 -13.17
N CYS A 285 9.54 -30.98 -12.06
CA CYS A 285 9.17 -30.10 -10.95
C CYS A 285 8.96 -28.64 -11.35
N LYS A 286 9.56 -28.19 -12.45
CA LYS A 286 9.29 -26.91 -13.11
C LYS A 286 8.91 -27.19 -14.57
N ARG A 287 7.75 -26.70 -15.00
CA ARG A 287 7.29 -26.82 -16.39
C ARG A 287 6.79 -25.48 -16.93
N TYR A 288 6.77 -25.38 -18.25
CA TYR A 288 6.22 -24.24 -18.98
C TYR A 288 5.01 -24.71 -19.77
N ILE A 289 3.93 -23.94 -19.75
CA ILE A 289 2.78 -24.16 -20.63
C ILE A 289 2.61 -22.97 -21.54
N LEU A 290 2.41 -23.26 -22.83
CA LEU A 290 2.18 -22.25 -23.86
C LEU A 290 0.68 -21.94 -23.93
N VAL A 291 0.33 -20.71 -23.61
CA VAL A 291 -1.05 -20.23 -23.56
C VAL A 291 -1.31 -19.21 -24.66
N THR A 292 -2.57 -19.07 -25.05
CA THR A 292 -3.00 -18.12 -26.09
C THR A 292 -3.93 -17.10 -25.46
N GLU A 293 -3.85 -15.86 -25.90
CA GLU A 293 -4.70 -14.78 -25.45
C GLU A 293 -6.14 -14.98 -25.95
N HIS A 294 -7.13 -14.77 -25.09
CA HIS A 294 -8.55 -14.94 -25.40
C HIS A 294 -9.27 -13.60 -25.52
N ASP A 295 -10.40 -13.62 -26.23
CA ASP A 295 -11.34 -12.52 -26.22
C ASP A 295 -12.06 -12.45 -24.86
N THR A 296 -12.10 -11.24 -24.33
CA THR A 296 -12.59 -10.91 -23.00
C THR A 296 -13.72 -9.87 -23.03
N GLU A 297 -14.22 -9.54 -24.22
CA GLU A 297 -15.30 -8.58 -24.40
C GLU A 297 -16.56 -9.02 -23.62
N GLY A 298 -17.12 -8.08 -22.85
CA GLY A 298 -18.35 -8.31 -22.08
C GLY A 298 -18.22 -9.28 -20.90
N LEU A 299 -17.01 -9.69 -20.51
CA LEU A 299 -16.79 -10.56 -19.34
C LEU A 299 -16.56 -9.79 -18.04
N GLU A 300 -16.13 -8.54 -18.12
CA GLU A 300 -15.82 -7.72 -16.95
C GLU A 300 -17.03 -7.60 -16.01
N LYS A 301 -16.77 -7.63 -14.70
CA LYS A 301 -17.72 -7.53 -13.57
C LYS A 301 -18.69 -8.70 -13.44
N LYS A 302 -18.53 -9.76 -14.23
CA LYS A 302 -19.32 -11.00 -14.08
C LYS A 302 -18.70 -11.94 -13.06
N LEU A 303 -19.56 -12.64 -12.33
CA LEU A 303 -19.16 -13.73 -11.44
C LEU A 303 -18.93 -15.02 -12.24
N LEU A 304 -17.72 -15.57 -12.17
CA LEU A 304 -17.40 -16.83 -12.81
C LEU A 304 -17.71 -18.00 -11.86
N HIS A 305 -18.34 -19.06 -12.37
CA HIS A 305 -18.68 -20.24 -11.57
C HIS A 305 -18.65 -21.56 -12.36
N THR A 306 -18.70 -22.67 -11.62
CA THR A 306 -18.60 -24.04 -12.18
C THR A 306 -19.81 -24.93 -11.88
N PHE A 307 -20.77 -24.43 -11.10
CA PHE A 307 -21.96 -25.20 -10.73
C PHE A 307 -23.09 -24.96 -11.75
N LYS A 308 -23.82 -26.04 -12.07
CA LYS A 308 -24.88 -25.99 -13.10
C LYS A 308 -26.19 -25.40 -12.60
N ASP A 309 -26.48 -25.53 -11.31
CA ASP A 309 -27.72 -25.05 -10.72
C ASP A 309 -27.66 -23.53 -10.53
N GLN A 310 -28.55 -22.79 -11.21
CA GLN A 310 -28.64 -21.33 -11.07
C GLN A 310 -29.08 -20.91 -9.66
N ASN A 311 -29.72 -21.79 -8.89
CA ASN A 311 -30.09 -21.51 -7.50
C ASN A 311 -28.87 -21.49 -6.57
N GLU A 312 -27.73 -22.04 -7.00
CA GLU A 312 -26.48 -21.99 -6.25
C GLU A 312 -25.68 -20.69 -6.52
N ILE A 313 -26.14 -19.81 -7.41
CA ILE A 313 -25.48 -18.52 -7.64
C ILE A 313 -25.64 -17.65 -6.38
N PRO A 314 -24.55 -17.06 -5.84
CA PRO A 314 -24.62 -16.11 -4.74
C PRO A 314 -25.55 -14.93 -5.04
N LEU A 315 -26.27 -14.49 -4.01
CA LEU A 315 -27.08 -13.28 -4.05
C LEU A 315 -26.22 -12.03 -3.81
N ILE A 316 -26.71 -10.89 -4.28
CA ILE A 316 -26.07 -9.60 -4.02
C ILE A 316 -26.11 -9.31 -2.52
N TYR A 317 -24.96 -8.91 -1.96
CA TYR A 317 -24.90 -8.54 -0.55
C TYR A 317 -25.81 -7.32 -0.27
N GLY A 318 -26.67 -7.43 0.74
CA GLY A 318 -27.65 -6.39 1.09
C GLY A 318 -28.96 -6.39 0.28
N ASP A 319 -29.06 -7.17 -0.80
CA ASP A 319 -30.28 -7.33 -1.58
C ASP A 319 -30.51 -8.83 -1.86
N GLN A 320 -31.16 -9.51 -0.92
CA GLN A 320 -31.41 -10.96 -0.95
C GLN A 320 -32.36 -11.40 -2.09
N THR A 321 -32.84 -10.47 -2.91
CA THR A 321 -33.76 -10.76 -4.02
C THR A 321 -33.08 -10.68 -5.38
N LYS A 322 -31.87 -10.11 -5.46
CA LYS A 322 -31.15 -9.93 -6.72
C LYS A 322 -29.94 -10.84 -6.84
N VAL A 323 -29.77 -11.39 -8.04
CA VAL A 323 -28.63 -12.21 -8.43
C VAL A 323 -27.63 -11.33 -9.19
N MET A 324 -26.34 -11.60 -9.05
CA MET A 324 -25.32 -10.94 -9.86
C MET A 324 -25.26 -11.47 -11.27
N ASP A 325 -24.85 -10.60 -12.20
CA ASP A 325 -24.42 -11.04 -13.52
C ASP A 325 -23.30 -12.06 -13.36
N ASN A 326 -23.47 -13.19 -14.02
CA ASN A 326 -22.62 -14.35 -13.84
C ASN A 326 -22.43 -15.07 -15.17
N ILE A 327 -21.42 -15.92 -15.22
CA ILE A 327 -21.11 -16.74 -16.37
C ILE A 327 -20.58 -18.09 -15.88
N HIS A 328 -21.11 -19.16 -16.47
CA HIS A 328 -20.59 -20.51 -16.26
C HIS A 328 -19.28 -20.67 -17.06
N ILE A 329 -18.31 -21.40 -16.53
CA ILE A 329 -17.01 -21.61 -17.22
C ILE A 329 -17.16 -22.12 -18.67
N ASP A 330 -18.11 -23.03 -18.92
CA ASP A 330 -18.38 -23.60 -20.25
C ASP A 330 -19.02 -22.59 -21.22
N ALA A 331 -19.50 -21.45 -20.72
CA ALA A 331 -20.10 -20.39 -21.53
C ALA A 331 -19.10 -19.26 -21.86
N LEU A 332 -17.84 -19.39 -21.45
CA LEU A 332 -16.80 -18.46 -21.86
C LEU A 332 -16.59 -18.50 -23.39
N PRO A 333 -16.25 -17.37 -24.03
CA PRO A 333 -15.93 -17.34 -25.45
C PRO A 333 -14.86 -18.38 -25.80
N ALA A 334 -15.00 -19.02 -26.97
CA ALA A 334 -14.04 -20.01 -27.41
C ALA A 334 -12.61 -19.42 -27.47
N PRO A 335 -11.59 -20.16 -27.00
CA PRO A 335 -11.63 -21.59 -26.67
C PRO A 335 -12.05 -21.92 -25.22
N GLY A 336 -12.43 -20.93 -24.40
CA GLY A 336 -12.89 -21.12 -23.03
C GLY A 336 -11.75 -21.40 -22.05
N ILE A 337 -11.92 -22.31 -21.09
CA ILE A 337 -10.82 -22.73 -20.21
C ILE A 337 -10.09 -23.91 -20.82
N GLU A 338 -8.81 -23.72 -21.18
CA GLU A 338 -7.95 -24.74 -21.78
C GLU A 338 -7.08 -25.44 -20.72
N HIS A 339 -6.80 -24.75 -19.61
CA HIS A 339 -5.77 -25.17 -18.66
C HIS A 339 -6.30 -25.22 -17.22
N HIS A 340 -6.46 -26.44 -16.70
CA HIS A 340 -6.81 -26.72 -15.31
C HIS A 340 -5.55 -27.11 -14.53
N ILE A 341 -4.96 -26.17 -13.80
CA ILE A 341 -3.69 -26.34 -13.11
C ILE A 341 -3.93 -26.79 -11.67
N ARG A 342 -3.41 -27.97 -11.33
CA ARG A 342 -3.51 -28.60 -10.01
C ARG A 342 -2.12 -28.99 -9.52
N ALA A 343 -1.97 -29.10 -8.21
CA ALA A 343 -0.80 -29.72 -7.60
C ALA A 343 -0.60 -31.13 -8.16
N ARG A 344 0.62 -31.44 -8.56
CA ARG A 344 1.00 -32.72 -9.16
C ARG A 344 1.46 -33.67 -8.07
N THR A 345 0.73 -34.76 -7.89
CA THR A 345 1.02 -35.78 -6.87
C THR A 345 2.05 -36.81 -7.31
N ASN A 346 2.45 -36.80 -8.57
CA ASN A 346 3.39 -37.74 -9.18
C ASN A 346 4.81 -37.19 -9.34
N LEU A 347 5.11 -36.01 -8.79
CA LEU A 347 6.45 -35.45 -8.80
C LEU A 347 7.36 -36.21 -7.82
N ASP A 348 8.63 -36.34 -8.18
CA ASP A 348 9.62 -36.88 -7.26
C ASP A 348 9.75 -35.97 -6.04
N SER A 349 9.41 -36.49 -4.86
CA SER A 349 9.46 -35.78 -3.58
C SER A 349 10.81 -35.10 -3.31
N ARG A 350 11.92 -35.61 -3.87
CA ARG A 350 13.26 -35.02 -3.76
C ARG A 350 13.42 -33.72 -4.53
N CYS A 351 12.57 -33.45 -5.51
CA CYS A 351 12.55 -32.16 -6.20
C CYS A 351 12.18 -31.01 -5.26
N GLY A 352 11.29 -31.28 -4.31
CA GLY A 352 10.82 -30.31 -3.31
C GLY A 352 10.11 -29.08 -3.89
N ARG A 353 9.56 -29.16 -5.12
CA ARG A 353 8.87 -28.04 -5.78
C ARG A 353 7.89 -28.51 -6.85
N ASP A 354 6.81 -27.74 -7.04
CA ASP A 354 5.85 -27.91 -8.12
C ASP A 354 5.50 -26.55 -8.74
N ILE A 355 6.24 -26.18 -9.79
CA ILE A 355 6.14 -24.90 -10.48
C ILE A 355 5.58 -25.10 -11.88
N THR A 356 4.55 -24.33 -12.22
CA THR A 356 4.06 -24.19 -13.60
C THR A 356 4.15 -22.71 -14.00
N ILE A 357 4.90 -22.43 -15.07
CA ILE A 357 5.06 -21.09 -15.66
C ILE A 357 4.16 -21.00 -16.90
N PHE A 358 3.45 -19.87 -17.03
CA PHE A 358 2.58 -19.58 -18.16
C PHE A 358 3.32 -18.67 -19.14
N VAL A 359 3.43 -19.10 -20.39
CA VAL A 359 4.17 -18.38 -21.43
C VAL A 359 3.23 -18.08 -22.59
N ASN A 360 3.14 -16.81 -22.96
CA ASN A 360 2.37 -16.39 -24.13
C ASN A 360 2.98 -17.00 -25.38
N ARG A 361 2.20 -17.81 -26.10
CA ARG A 361 2.61 -18.51 -27.32
C ARG A 361 3.07 -17.56 -28.43
N ALA A 362 2.51 -16.36 -28.50
CA ALA A 362 2.76 -15.42 -29.59
C ALA A 362 4.14 -14.75 -29.50
N ASN A 363 4.56 -14.34 -28.29
CA ASN A 363 5.78 -13.56 -28.09
C ASN A 363 6.81 -14.23 -27.15
N GLY A 364 6.47 -15.36 -26.53
CA GLY A 364 7.35 -16.08 -25.61
C GLY A 364 7.50 -15.42 -24.23
N GLU A 365 6.72 -14.39 -23.91
CA GLU A 365 6.79 -13.72 -22.62
C GLU A 365 6.11 -14.53 -21.52
N GLU A 366 6.69 -14.52 -20.32
CA GLU A 366 6.04 -15.04 -19.12
C GLU A 366 4.92 -14.09 -18.68
N ILE A 367 3.70 -14.61 -18.63
CA ILE A 367 2.49 -13.87 -18.23
C ILE A 367 2.01 -14.23 -16.82
N GLY A 368 2.59 -15.26 -16.22
CA GLY A 368 2.30 -15.63 -14.85
C GLY A 368 2.83 -17.01 -14.49
N GLY A 369 2.46 -17.49 -13.31
CA GLY A 369 2.80 -18.83 -12.88
C GLY A 369 2.21 -19.17 -11.52
N VAL A 370 2.34 -20.45 -11.16
CA VAL A 370 1.92 -20.99 -9.88
C VAL A 370 2.98 -21.92 -9.33
N LEU A 371 3.13 -21.87 -8.01
CA LEU A 371 3.94 -22.76 -7.20
C LEU A 371 3.04 -23.37 -6.12
N PHE A 372 2.97 -24.70 -6.09
CA PHE A 372 2.35 -25.43 -5.01
C PHE A 372 3.38 -25.76 -3.93
N ASP A 373 2.94 -25.70 -2.67
CA ASP A 373 3.77 -25.91 -1.48
C ASP A 373 5.02 -25.02 -1.46
N GLY A 374 4.83 -23.73 -1.79
CA GLY A 374 5.94 -22.84 -2.13
C GLY A 374 6.83 -22.43 -0.96
N LEU A 375 6.34 -22.52 0.28
CA LEU A 375 7.13 -22.33 1.48
C LEU A 375 7.29 -23.65 2.22
N ILE A 376 8.48 -23.89 2.76
CA ILE A 376 8.64 -24.99 3.71
C ILE A 376 7.82 -24.71 4.99
N PRO A 377 7.36 -25.75 5.71
CA PRO A 377 6.32 -25.64 6.72
C PRO A 377 6.56 -24.53 7.75
N HIS A 378 7.77 -24.37 8.29
CA HIS A 378 8.00 -23.38 9.33
C HIS A 378 7.89 -21.92 8.86
N TYR A 379 8.16 -21.62 7.57
CA TYR A 379 7.92 -20.27 7.03
C TYR A 379 6.45 -20.06 6.70
N PHE A 380 5.77 -21.13 6.26
CA PHE A 380 4.32 -21.09 6.06
C PHE A 380 3.59 -20.85 7.39
N ASP A 381 3.98 -21.52 8.48
CA ASP A 381 3.46 -21.31 9.84
C ASP A 381 3.63 -19.86 10.33
N ILE A 382 4.68 -19.16 9.89
CA ILE A 382 4.85 -17.72 10.20
C ILE A 382 3.77 -16.91 9.48
N MET A 383 3.55 -17.17 8.19
CA MET A 383 2.52 -16.51 7.39
C MET A 383 1.10 -16.82 7.89
N GLU A 384 0.81 -18.06 8.28
CA GLU A 384 -0.49 -18.42 8.88
C GLU A 384 -0.75 -17.64 10.17
N ARG A 385 0.24 -17.55 11.06
CA ARG A 385 0.11 -16.78 12.30
C ARG A 385 -0.06 -15.29 12.06
N ASN A 386 0.66 -14.72 11.10
CA ASN A 386 0.53 -13.32 10.72
C ASN A 386 -0.85 -13.03 10.12
N HIS A 387 -1.32 -13.89 9.22
CA HIS A 387 -2.66 -13.78 8.63
C HIS A 387 -3.75 -13.85 9.72
N HIS A 388 -3.69 -14.85 10.61
CA HIS A 388 -4.64 -14.97 11.71
C HIS A 388 -4.64 -13.74 12.63
N HIS A 389 -3.46 -13.18 12.93
CA HIS A 389 -3.32 -11.94 13.70
C HIS A 389 -4.08 -10.79 13.04
N PHE A 390 -3.87 -10.59 11.73
CA PHE A 390 -4.48 -9.49 11.00
C PHE A 390 -5.99 -9.63 10.76
N ARG A 391 -6.55 -10.83 10.94
CA ARG A 391 -7.99 -11.08 10.83
C ARG A 391 -8.82 -10.24 11.79
N THR A 392 -8.29 -10.03 12.99
CA THR A 392 -8.98 -9.30 14.07
C THR A 392 -8.53 -7.85 14.18
N GLN A 393 -7.37 -7.51 13.60
CA GLN A 393 -6.71 -6.23 13.81
C GLN A 393 -6.89 -5.25 12.65
N ILE A 394 -7.09 -5.72 11.41
CA ILE A 394 -7.20 -4.82 10.26
C ILE A 394 -8.64 -4.37 10.03
N ILE A 395 -8.81 -3.06 9.84
CA ILE A 395 -10.08 -2.45 9.42
C ILE A 395 -10.45 -2.95 8.02
N ASN A 396 -11.62 -3.58 7.91
CA ASN A 396 -12.17 -4.03 6.63
C ASN A 396 -12.29 -2.85 5.65
N LEU A 397 -11.82 -3.05 4.42
CA LEU A 397 -11.81 -2.03 3.39
C LEU A 397 -13.17 -1.94 2.71
N LYS A 398 -13.59 -0.70 2.40
CA LYS A 398 -14.75 -0.50 1.53
C LYS A 398 -14.36 -0.86 0.10
N ARG A 399 -15.03 -1.85 -0.47
CA ARG A 399 -14.77 -2.28 -1.85
C ARG A 399 -15.35 -1.27 -2.85
N GLY A 400 -14.85 -1.25 -4.09
CA GLY A 400 -15.45 -0.46 -5.17
C GLY A 400 -16.88 -0.91 -5.49
N GLU A 401 -17.69 -0.08 -6.16
CA GLU A 401 -19.12 -0.37 -6.39
C GLU A 401 -19.38 -1.72 -7.07
N ALA A 402 -18.53 -2.12 -8.04
CA ALA A 402 -18.63 -3.42 -8.69
C ALA A 402 -18.41 -4.59 -7.71
N PHE A 403 -17.49 -4.42 -6.76
CA PHE A 403 -17.18 -5.41 -5.73
C PHE A 403 -18.15 -5.37 -4.54
N GLN A 404 -18.80 -4.23 -4.27
CA GLN A 404 -19.82 -4.11 -3.21
C GLN A 404 -21.01 -5.04 -3.47
N LYS A 405 -21.32 -5.31 -4.75
CA LYS A 405 -22.35 -6.29 -5.10
C LYS A 405 -21.98 -7.72 -4.65
N VAL A 406 -20.67 -8.00 -4.58
CA VAL A 406 -20.05 -9.29 -4.22
C VAL A 406 -19.36 -9.21 -2.85
N ASP A 407 -19.82 -8.35 -1.93
CA ASP A 407 -19.16 -8.07 -0.64
C ASP A 407 -19.28 -9.22 0.38
N TRP A 408 -19.11 -10.45 -0.09
CA TRP A 408 -18.88 -11.63 0.72
C TRP A 408 -17.42 -11.64 1.20
N GLY A 409 -17.24 -11.98 2.47
CA GLY A 409 -15.95 -11.99 3.14
C GLY A 409 -15.45 -10.61 3.58
N SER A 410 -14.18 -10.52 3.95
CA SER A 410 -13.51 -9.27 4.32
C SER A 410 -12.15 -9.15 3.64
N MET A 411 -11.71 -7.90 3.45
CA MET A 411 -10.40 -7.57 2.93
C MET A 411 -9.80 -6.45 3.77
N GLY A 412 -8.72 -6.76 4.49
CA GLY A 412 -7.94 -5.80 5.24
C GLY A 412 -6.72 -5.35 4.42
N GLY A 413 -6.48 -4.05 4.30
CA GLY A 413 -5.31 -3.54 3.58
C GLY A 413 -4.22 -3.02 4.51
N GLY A 414 -2.97 -3.21 4.11
CA GLY A 414 -1.83 -2.48 4.62
C GLY A 414 -0.81 -2.15 3.53
N GLY A 415 0.06 -1.19 3.82
CA GLY A 415 1.01 -0.63 2.86
C GLY A 415 0.68 0.79 2.44
N PHE A 416 1.32 1.25 1.36
CA PHE A 416 1.24 2.57 0.77
C PHE A 416 -0.12 2.78 0.06
N CYS A 417 -1.05 3.46 0.77
CA CYS A 417 -2.43 3.80 0.36
C CYS A 417 -3.48 2.68 0.41
N ARG A 418 -4.58 2.93 1.14
CA ARG A 418 -5.77 2.07 1.17
C ARG A 418 -6.60 2.15 -0.13
N PRO A 419 -7.18 1.06 -0.64
CA PRO A 419 -8.15 1.10 -1.72
C PRO A 419 -9.41 1.86 -1.32
N ASN A 420 -9.88 2.73 -2.22
CA ASN A 420 -11.18 3.44 -2.22
C ASN A 420 -11.69 3.86 -0.83
N GLY A 421 -11.33 5.07 -0.41
CA GLY A 421 -11.83 5.68 0.82
C GLY A 421 -10.76 6.26 1.74
N GLY A 422 -9.47 6.06 1.43
CA GLY A 422 -8.40 6.87 1.99
C GLY A 422 -8.39 8.26 1.35
N ALA A 423 -8.11 9.31 2.12
CA ALA A 423 -7.78 10.60 1.54
C ALA A 423 -6.50 10.45 0.68
N ARG A 424 -6.35 11.21 -0.42
CA ARG A 424 -5.03 11.39 -1.06
C ARG A 424 -4.10 11.94 0.02
N GLY A 425 -3.16 11.13 0.50
CA GLY A 425 -2.46 11.42 1.76
C GLY A 425 -2.43 10.28 2.77
N SER A 426 -3.37 9.34 2.70
CA SER A 426 -3.53 8.26 3.68
C SER A 426 -2.54 7.12 3.40
N TYR A 427 -1.25 7.46 3.45
CA TYR A 427 -0.15 6.60 3.04
C TYR A 427 0.01 5.40 3.97
N TYR A 428 -0.29 5.54 5.27
CA TYR A 428 -0.27 4.44 6.26
C TYR A 428 -1.28 4.60 7.42
N GLY A 429 -2.06 5.68 7.42
CA GLY A 429 -2.90 6.07 8.55
C GLY A 429 -4.13 5.19 8.78
N GLY A 430 -4.36 4.84 10.05
CA GLY A 430 -5.61 4.27 10.56
C GLY A 430 -5.74 2.74 10.50
N ALA A 431 -4.76 1.98 10.01
CA ALA A 431 -4.82 0.50 9.99
C ALA A 431 -4.34 -0.13 11.29
N TYR A 432 -3.43 0.56 11.96
CA TYR A 432 -2.79 0.09 13.18
C TYR A 432 -2.81 1.24 14.18
N PRO A 433 -3.97 1.59 14.75
CA PRO A 433 -4.00 2.59 15.81
C PRO A 433 -3.08 2.08 16.92
N LEU A 434 -2.16 2.93 17.39
CA LEU A 434 -1.59 2.71 18.70
C LEU A 434 -2.79 2.71 19.64
N GLY A 435 -3.03 1.60 20.34
CA GLY A 435 -4.19 1.40 21.23
C GLY A 435 -4.20 2.32 22.45
N ARG A 436 -3.92 3.62 22.26
CA ARG A 436 -3.87 4.62 23.31
C ARG A 436 -5.29 4.91 23.77
N SER A 437 -5.48 4.75 25.06
CA SER A 437 -6.48 5.52 25.80
C SER A 437 -6.22 7.01 25.57
N LYS A 438 -7.28 7.78 25.28
CA LYS A 438 -7.18 9.24 25.16
C LYS A 438 -6.51 9.80 26.42
N GLY A 439 -5.30 10.35 26.30
CA GLY A 439 -4.60 11.03 27.40
C GLY A 439 -3.21 10.50 27.74
N GLU A 440 -2.76 9.35 27.21
CA GLU A 440 -1.37 8.90 27.43
C GLU A 440 -0.38 9.68 26.56
N VAL A 441 0.41 10.52 27.23
CA VAL A 441 1.44 11.39 26.62
C VAL A 441 2.72 10.60 26.28
N VAL A 442 3.06 9.58 27.08
CA VAL A 442 4.30 8.81 26.93
C VAL A 442 4.03 7.50 26.18
N LEU A 443 4.81 7.23 25.13
CA LEU A 443 4.77 5.95 24.43
C LEU A 443 5.52 4.90 25.25
N THR A 444 4.85 3.84 25.70
CA THR A 444 5.51 2.72 26.38
C THR A 444 6.23 1.81 25.37
N LYS A 445 7.18 0.99 25.86
CA LYS A 445 7.87 -0.01 25.03
C LYS A 445 6.90 -1.08 24.52
N GLU A 446 5.93 -1.49 25.33
CA GLU A 446 4.92 -2.48 24.96
C GLU A 446 4.03 -1.97 23.82
N ALA A 447 3.63 -0.70 23.87
CA ALA A 447 2.85 -0.08 22.80
C ALA A 447 3.68 0.07 21.51
N ALA A 448 4.95 0.46 21.64
CA ALA A 448 5.89 0.50 20.52
C ALA A 448 6.10 -0.87 19.89
N ASP A 449 6.27 -1.93 20.70
CA ASP A 449 6.42 -3.31 20.23
C ASP A 449 5.20 -3.80 19.47
N CYS A 450 4.00 -3.60 20.00
CA CYS A 450 2.79 -3.97 19.29
C CYS A 450 2.69 -3.29 17.92
N PHE A 451 3.00 -1.99 17.87
CA PHE A 451 2.94 -1.23 16.62
C PHE A 451 4.01 -1.66 15.61
N VAL A 452 5.28 -1.81 16.05
CA VAL A 452 6.39 -2.24 15.19
C VAL A 452 6.21 -3.69 14.74
N ASP A 453 5.78 -4.60 15.62
CA ASP A 453 5.53 -6.01 15.29
C ASP A 453 4.53 -6.14 14.13
N ASN A 454 3.44 -5.35 14.14
CA ASN A 454 2.49 -5.34 13.01
C ASN A 454 3.17 -5.02 11.67
N TRP A 455 3.99 -3.98 11.61
CA TRP A 455 4.70 -3.63 10.38
C TRP A 455 5.70 -4.70 9.96
N PHE A 456 6.40 -5.30 10.91
CA PHE A 456 7.36 -6.37 10.63
C PHE A 456 6.70 -7.67 10.21
N ARG A 457 5.53 -8.04 10.73
CA ARG A 457 4.75 -9.20 10.25
C ARG A 457 4.39 -9.07 8.78
N MET A 458 3.85 -7.92 8.39
CA MET A 458 3.57 -7.62 6.98
C MET A 458 4.83 -7.67 6.12
N ALA A 459 5.93 -7.07 6.60
CA ALA A 459 7.20 -7.08 5.90
C ALA A 459 7.74 -8.50 5.70
N ILE A 460 7.59 -9.37 6.70
CA ILE A 460 7.95 -10.79 6.61
C ILE A 460 7.12 -11.45 5.51
N ASP A 461 5.80 -11.37 5.56
CA ASP A 461 4.90 -11.98 4.57
C ASP A 461 5.23 -11.52 3.15
N ASN A 462 5.41 -10.20 2.98
CA ASN A 462 5.80 -9.59 1.72
C ASN A 462 7.12 -10.15 1.17
N SER A 463 8.12 -10.23 2.04
CA SER A 463 9.47 -10.66 1.67
C SER A 463 9.55 -12.16 1.42
N LEU A 464 8.79 -12.97 2.16
CA LEU A 464 8.69 -14.41 1.93
C LEU A 464 8.09 -14.68 0.55
N MET A 465 6.95 -14.05 0.22
CA MET A 465 6.29 -14.18 -1.08
C MET A 465 7.19 -13.76 -2.24
N LEU A 466 7.78 -12.56 -2.15
CA LEU A 466 8.64 -12.05 -3.21
C LEU A 466 9.91 -12.88 -3.38
N GLN A 467 10.49 -13.40 -2.29
CA GLN A 467 11.65 -14.28 -2.37
C GLN A 467 11.30 -15.59 -3.07
N THR A 468 10.13 -16.17 -2.77
CA THR A 468 9.65 -17.39 -3.41
C THR A 468 9.40 -17.17 -4.91
N VAL A 469 8.71 -16.10 -5.30
CA VAL A 469 8.51 -15.74 -6.71
C VAL A 469 9.84 -15.48 -7.40
N ASN A 470 10.76 -14.75 -6.78
CA ASN A 470 12.08 -14.48 -7.35
C ASN A 470 12.93 -15.75 -7.53
N GLN A 471 12.69 -16.80 -6.76
CA GLN A 471 13.35 -18.09 -6.95
C GLN A 471 12.66 -18.91 -8.04
N ALA A 472 11.32 -18.96 -8.05
CA ALA A 472 10.56 -19.71 -9.05
C ALA A 472 10.67 -19.09 -10.46
N SER A 473 10.58 -17.76 -10.53
CA SER A 473 10.67 -16.91 -11.71
C SER A 473 11.53 -15.66 -11.44
N PRO A 474 12.86 -15.75 -11.64
CA PRO A 474 13.77 -14.64 -11.39
C PRO A 474 13.46 -13.37 -12.17
N GLN A 475 12.98 -13.51 -13.42
CA GLN A 475 12.64 -12.37 -14.27
C GLN A 475 11.45 -11.60 -13.71
N ILE A 476 10.38 -12.28 -13.31
CA ILE A 476 9.21 -11.62 -12.70
C ILE A 476 9.58 -11.03 -11.34
N GLY A 477 10.32 -11.77 -10.50
CA GLY A 477 10.81 -11.25 -9.23
C GLY A 477 11.63 -9.97 -9.40
N GLN A 478 12.47 -9.89 -10.44
CA GLN A 478 13.22 -8.67 -10.75
C GLN A 478 12.33 -7.55 -11.30
N LYS A 479 11.35 -7.83 -12.16
CA LYS A 479 10.38 -6.83 -12.65
C LYS A 479 9.64 -6.17 -11.47
N ILE A 480 9.15 -6.96 -10.52
CA ILE A 480 8.45 -6.45 -9.33
C ILE A 480 9.39 -5.54 -8.50
N LYS A 481 10.63 -6.00 -8.26
CA LYS A 481 11.63 -5.25 -7.49
C LYS A 481 12.01 -3.92 -8.17
N SER A 482 12.25 -3.95 -9.48
CA SER A 482 12.60 -2.76 -10.26
C SER A 482 11.45 -1.76 -10.24
N ALA A 483 10.22 -2.20 -10.49
CA ALA A 483 9.04 -1.33 -10.46
C ALA A 483 8.85 -0.64 -9.10
N ALA A 484 9.05 -1.35 -8.00
CA ALA A 484 8.96 -0.77 -6.66
C ALA A 484 10.06 0.28 -6.38
N VAL A 485 11.28 0.03 -6.85
CA VAL A 485 12.43 0.95 -6.71
C VAL A 485 12.22 2.19 -7.58
N GLU A 486 11.82 2.01 -8.85
CA GLU A 486 11.55 3.10 -9.80
C GLU A 486 10.43 4.02 -9.29
N ALA A 487 9.36 3.43 -8.77
CA ALA A 487 8.25 4.18 -8.20
C ALA A 487 8.60 4.94 -6.91
N GLY A 488 9.76 4.64 -6.28
CA GLY A 488 10.13 5.23 -5.00
C GLY A 488 9.15 4.87 -3.88
N THR A 489 8.46 3.73 -3.99
CA THR A 489 7.50 3.33 -2.96
C THR A 489 8.19 3.15 -1.62
N LEU A 490 7.70 3.89 -0.63
CA LEU A 490 8.17 3.80 0.74
C LEU A 490 7.86 2.38 1.25
N PRO A 491 8.86 1.58 1.67
CA PRO A 491 8.68 0.15 1.71
C PRO A 491 7.84 -0.32 2.90
N VAL A 492 6.99 -1.33 2.68
CA VAL A 492 6.73 -2.36 3.69
C VAL A 492 7.82 -3.42 3.50
N GLY A 493 8.67 -3.60 4.51
CA GLY A 493 9.83 -4.49 4.40
C GLY A 493 10.90 -3.97 3.45
N ARG A 494 11.26 -4.75 2.43
CA ARG A 494 12.36 -4.40 1.51
C ARG A 494 11.90 -3.74 0.21
N TYR A 495 10.68 -3.98 -0.25
CA TYR A 495 10.26 -3.65 -1.62
C TYR A 495 8.86 -3.01 -1.75
N GLY A 496 8.23 -2.53 -0.68
CA GLY A 496 7.17 -1.51 -0.80
C GLY A 496 5.86 -1.87 -1.48
N LEU A 497 5.55 -3.16 -1.58
CA LEU A 497 4.31 -3.60 -2.19
C LEU A 497 3.16 -3.52 -1.18
N ASN A 498 1.98 -3.14 -1.67
CA ASN A 498 0.76 -3.17 -0.87
C ASN A 498 0.33 -4.60 -0.60
N GLN A 499 -0.25 -4.84 0.56
CA GLN A 499 -0.70 -6.16 0.97
C GLN A 499 -2.17 -6.10 1.40
N TYR A 500 -2.95 -7.08 0.95
CA TYR A 500 -4.35 -7.24 1.29
C TYR A 500 -4.60 -8.62 1.87
N TYR A 501 -5.00 -8.68 3.13
CA TYR A 501 -5.41 -9.89 3.83
C TYR A 501 -6.88 -10.14 3.53
N CYS A 502 -7.15 -11.27 2.88
CA CYS A 502 -8.46 -11.64 2.37
C CYS A 502 -9.02 -12.82 3.15
N TYR A 503 -10.30 -12.72 3.53
CA TYR A 503 -11.05 -13.77 4.22
C TYR A 503 -12.35 -14.02 3.48
N ASP A 504 -12.54 -15.22 2.92
CA ASP A 504 -13.69 -15.59 2.10
C ASP A 504 -13.98 -14.59 0.96
N PHE A 505 -12.94 -13.92 0.50
CA PHE A 505 -13.02 -12.86 -0.49
C PHE A 505 -13.32 -13.46 -1.87
N VAL A 506 -14.34 -12.93 -2.53
CA VAL A 506 -14.71 -13.28 -3.90
C VAL A 506 -14.56 -12.05 -4.79
N ALA A 507 -13.71 -12.17 -5.81
CA ALA A 507 -13.61 -11.17 -6.86
C ALA A 507 -14.39 -11.63 -8.11
N PRO A 508 -15.24 -10.76 -8.71
CA PRO A 508 -15.73 -11.00 -10.06
C PRO A 508 -14.56 -10.95 -11.05
N LEU A 509 -14.82 -11.25 -12.32
CA LEU A 509 -13.86 -11.00 -13.39
C LEU A 509 -13.60 -9.49 -13.51
N HIS A 510 -12.34 -9.08 -13.47
CA HIS A 510 -11.96 -7.66 -13.52
C HIS A 510 -10.55 -7.48 -14.07
N TYR A 511 -10.23 -6.23 -14.36
CA TYR A 511 -8.88 -5.75 -14.60
C TYR A 511 -8.51 -4.87 -13.42
N ASP A 512 -7.31 -5.06 -12.91
CA ASP A 512 -6.67 -4.09 -12.05
C ASP A 512 -5.88 -3.08 -12.91
N SER A 513 -5.40 -2.02 -12.25
CA SER A 513 -4.50 -1.05 -12.86
C SER A 513 -3.20 -1.11 -12.08
N ASP A 514 -2.40 -2.12 -12.41
CA ASP A 514 -1.18 -2.49 -11.69
C ASP A 514 0.06 -2.05 -12.46
N ARG A 515 1.08 -1.56 -11.73
CA ARG A 515 2.37 -1.18 -12.33
C ARG A 515 3.20 -2.40 -12.71
N THR A 516 2.97 -3.53 -12.04
CA THR A 516 3.74 -4.77 -12.22
C THR A 516 2.90 -5.97 -11.81
N PHE A 517 3.50 -7.16 -11.84
CA PHE A 517 2.88 -8.42 -11.46
C PHE A 517 2.35 -8.39 -10.02
N THR A 518 1.17 -8.97 -9.87
CA THR A 518 0.51 -9.21 -8.58
C THR A 518 0.84 -10.62 -8.11
N MET A 519 1.10 -10.77 -6.81
CA MET A 519 1.40 -12.05 -6.17
C MET A 519 0.29 -12.38 -5.18
N SER A 520 -0.15 -13.64 -5.14
CA SER A 520 -1.21 -14.07 -4.23
C SER A 520 -0.87 -15.41 -3.61
N THR A 521 -1.40 -15.66 -2.41
CA THR A 521 -1.27 -16.94 -1.73
C THR A 521 -2.53 -17.34 -1.01
N THR A 522 -2.74 -18.65 -0.90
CA THR A 522 -3.79 -19.25 -0.08
C THR A 522 -3.19 -19.77 1.22
N ILE A 523 -3.72 -19.26 2.33
CA ILE A 523 -3.33 -19.62 3.71
C ILE A 523 -4.17 -20.78 4.19
N THR A 524 -5.48 -20.72 4.02
CA THR A 524 -6.38 -21.81 4.40
C THR A 524 -7.37 -22.03 3.28
N LYS A 525 -7.67 -23.29 2.99
CA LYS A 525 -8.76 -23.67 2.09
C LYS A 525 -9.44 -24.93 2.60
N ARG A 526 -10.76 -24.89 2.68
CA ARG A 526 -11.60 -25.98 3.21
C ARG A 526 -12.73 -26.29 2.22
N GLY A 527 -13.34 -27.46 2.42
CA GLY A 527 -14.51 -27.94 1.67
C GLY A 527 -14.27 -28.17 0.17
N ASP A 528 -15.22 -27.75 -0.68
CA ASP A 528 -15.22 -28.11 -2.10
C ASP A 528 -14.02 -27.50 -2.84
N SER A 529 -13.21 -28.37 -3.45
CA SER A 529 -12.03 -28.02 -4.24
C SER A 529 -12.33 -27.13 -5.45
N HIS A 530 -13.58 -27.03 -5.91
CA HIS A 530 -14.00 -26.20 -7.04
C HIS A 530 -14.27 -24.74 -6.67
N HIS A 531 -14.38 -24.41 -5.38
CA HIS A 531 -14.62 -23.05 -4.90
C HIS A 531 -13.31 -22.28 -4.65
N TYR A 532 -13.39 -20.94 -4.72
CA TYR A 532 -12.30 -20.02 -4.38
C TYR A 532 -10.98 -20.27 -5.12
N ASN A 533 -11.08 -20.77 -6.35
CA ASN A 533 -9.92 -20.94 -7.23
C ASN A 533 -9.63 -19.64 -7.99
N PHE A 534 -8.37 -19.45 -8.37
CA PHE A 534 -8.00 -18.33 -9.21
C PHE A 534 -8.31 -18.64 -10.68
N CYS A 535 -8.92 -17.69 -11.38
CA CYS A 535 -9.13 -17.76 -12.82
C CYS A 535 -8.38 -16.63 -13.50
N TYR A 536 -7.57 -16.98 -14.49
CA TYR A 536 -6.90 -16.07 -15.39
C TYR A 536 -7.61 -16.14 -16.75
N ALA A 537 -8.79 -15.53 -16.81
CA ALA A 537 -9.72 -15.69 -17.92
C ALA A 537 -9.13 -15.24 -19.26
N LYS A 538 -8.27 -14.21 -19.26
CA LYS A 538 -7.55 -13.73 -20.45
C LYS A 538 -6.72 -14.81 -21.16
N TRP A 539 -6.32 -15.85 -20.43
CA TRP A 539 -5.45 -16.92 -20.94
C TRP A 539 -6.08 -18.32 -20.84
N GLY A 540 -7.36 -18.41 -20.49
CA GLY A 540 -8.05 -19.70 -20.35
C GLY A 540 -7.48 -20.60 -19.24
N ILE A 541 -7.00 -20.03 -18.13
CA ILE A 541 -6.35 -20.78 -17.05
C ILE A 541 -7.20 -20.74 -15.78
N ILE A 542 -7.40 -21.91 -15.16
CA ILE A 542 -7.85 -22.04 -13.78
C ILE A 542 -6.73 -22.65 -12.95
N VAL A 543 -6.36 -21.98 -11.85
CA VAL A 543 -5.46 -22.52 -10.83
C VAL A 543 -6.29 -23.03 -9.66
N TYR A 544 -6.26 -24.33 -9.43
CA TYR A 544 -6.92 -24.96 -8.30
C TYR A 544 -6.09 -24.75 -7.04
N THR A 545 -6.39 -23.68 -6.30
CA THR A 545 -5.62 -23.28 -5.13
C THR A 545 -5.77 -24.29 -3.99
N GLN A 546 -4.74 -24.38 -3.15
CA GLN A 546 -4.70 -25.14 -1.89
C GLN A 546 -3.88 -24.33 -0.88
N ALA A 547 -3.89 -24.71 0.41
CA ALA A 547 -3.00 -24.08 1.39
C ALA A 547 -1.54 -24.12 0.90
N ASN A 548 -0.78 -23.04 1.11
CA ASN A 548 0.60 -22.87 0.64
C ASN A 548 0.77 -22.87 -0.90
N CYS A 549 -0.31 -22.65 -1.63
CA CYS A 549 -0.26 -22.29 -3.05
C CYS A 549 0.10 -20.81 -3.19
N GLN A 550 1.01 -20.49 -4.09
CA GLN A 550 1.42 -19.13 -4.44
C GLN A 550 1.37 -18.95 -5.94
N TRP A 551 0.82 -17.84 -6.42
CA TRP A 551 0.76 -17.55 -7.85
C TRP A 551 1.05 -16.08 -8.12
N TRP A 552 1.49 -15.80 -9.33
CA TRP A 552 1.72 -14.45 -9.82
C TRP A 552 1.15 -14.29 -11.23
N PHE A 553 0.68 -13.09 -11.52
CA PHE A 553 -0.04 -12.77 -12.76
C PHE A 553 0.03 -11.25 -13.03
N ASP A 554 -0.22 -10.84 -14.27
CA ASP A 554 -0.42 -9.43 -14.59
C ASP A 554 -1.85 -9.02 -14.21
N GLY A 555 -1.96 -8.11 -13.24
CA GLY A 555 -3.28 -7.61 -12.79
C GLY A 555 -4.01 -6.81 -13.85
N ASN A 556 -3.33 -6.29 -14.87
CA ASN A 556 -3.95 -5.54 -15.97
C ASN A 556 -4.71 -6.41 -16.97
N GLU A 557 -4.75 -7.72 -16.74
CA GLU A 557 -5.41 -8.69 -17.60
C GLU A 557 -6.59 -9.35 -16.87
N LEU A 558 -7.59 -9.82 -17.63
CA LEU A 558 -8.85 -10.26 -17.04
C LEU A 558 -8.66 -11.48 -16.15
N HIS A 559 -8.95 -11.31 -14.86
CA HIS A 559 -8.81 -12.35 -13.86
C HIS A 559 -9.90 -12.24 -12.79
N GLY A 560 -10.04 -13.26 -11.95
CA GLY A 560 -11.02 -13.24 -10.86
C GLY A 560 -11.02 -14.54 -10.04
N THR A 561 -12.04 -14.69 -9.21
CA THR A 561 -12.23 -15.86 -8.36
C THR A 561 -13.34 -16.75 -8.94
N LEU A 562 -13.13 -18.07 -8.98
CA LEU A 562 -14.24 -19.01 -9.15
C LEU A 562 -15.12 -18.96 -7.91
N SER A 563 -16.35 -18.50 -8.13
CA SER A 563 -17.30 -18.27 -7.07
C SER A 563 -17.57 -19.53 -6.26
N PRO A 564 -17.64 -19.42 -4.92
CA PRO A 564 -18.31 -20.43 -4.13
C PRO A 564 -19.80 -20.49 -4.48
N SER A 565 -20.41 -21.64 -4.20
CA SER A 565 -21.85 -21.79 -4.23
C SER A 565 -22.53 -21.03 -3.08
N ARG A 566 -23.82 -20.72 -3.25
CA ARG A 566 -24.66 -20.11 -2.21
C ARG A 566 -24.67 -20.94 -0.93
N SER A 567 -24.75 -22.27 -1.07
CA SER A 567 -24.70 -23.20 0.06
C SER A 567 -23.33 -23.22 0.77
N ALA A 568 -22.23 -22.98 0.06
CA ALA A 568 -20.91 -22.83 0.68
C ALA A 568 -20.82 -21.52 1.47
N LEU A 569 -21.28 -20.40 0.91
CA LEU A 569 -21.30 -19.11 1.62
C LEU A 569 -22.18 -19.12 2.86
N ALA A 570 -23.29 -19.87 2.86
CA ALA A 570 -24.15 -20.02 4.03
C ALA A 570 -23.42 -20.66 5.22
N ARG A 571 -22.48 -21.58 4.96
CA ARG A 571 -21.70 -22.30 5.98
C ARG A 571 -20.52 -21.50 6.54
N VAL A 572 -20.01 -20.52 5.80
CA VAL A 572 -18.94 -19.61 6.29
C VAL A 572 -19.31 -18.96 7.64
N LYS A 573 -20.59 -18.62 7.82
CA LYS A 573 -21.09 -17.99 9.05
C LYS A 573 -21.04 -18.92 10.27
N THR A 574 -21.06 -20.24 10.08
CA THR A 574 -21.11 -21.22 11.16
C THR A 574 -19.78 -21.90 11.40
N ASP A 575 -19.00 -22.17 10.35
CA ASP A 575 -17.86 -23.10 10.42
C ASP A 575 -16.50 -22.35 10.38
N GLY A 576 -16.54 -21.02 10.32
CA GLY A 576 -15.37 -20.18 10.08
C GLY A 576 -15.04 -20.04 8.59
N PRO A 577 -13.89 -19.44 8.26
CA PRO A 577 -13.58 -19.11 6.88
C PRO A 577 -13.25 -20.37 6.08
N PHE A 578 -13.70 -20.35 4.83
CA PHE A 578 -13.57 -21.42 3.87
C PHE A 578 -12.33 -21.24 2.99
N SER A 579 -12.00 -20.00 2.64
CA SER A 579 -10.79 -19.68 1.90
C SER A 579 -10.19 -18.35 2.36
N ASP A 580 -8.97 -18.44 2.89
CA ASP A 580 -8.20 -17.32 3.41
C ASP A 580 -6.89 -17.19 2.65
N GLY A 581 -6.44 -15.97 2.45
CA GLY A 581 -5.23 -15.68 1.70
C GLY A 581 -4.81 -14.24 1.80
N PHE A 582 -3.75 -13.89 1.09
CA PHE A 582 -3.45 -12.48 0.88
C PHE A 582 -2.85 -12.24 -0.50
N VAL A 583 -3.01 -11.01 -0.97
CA VAL A 583 -2.51 -10.54 -2.25
C VAL A 583 -1.55 -9.38 -2.01
N ILE A 584 -0.45 -9.37 -2.77
CA ILE A 584 0.58 -8.35 -2.75
C ILE A 584 0.68 -7.73 -4.15
N VAL A 585 0.65 -6.40 -4.21
CA VAL A 585 0.56 -5.68 -5.48
C VAL A 585 1.18 -4.29 -5.38
N LEU A 586 1.72 -3.80 -6.50
CA LEU A 586 2.02 -2.39 -6.70
C LEU A 586 1.03 -1.82 -7.72
N ARG A 587 0.02 -1.09 -7.25
CA ARG A 587 -0.97 -0.48 -8.15
C ARG A 587 -0.37 0.74 -8.82
N GLU A 588 -0.78 0.99 -10.06
CA GLU A 588 -0.31 2.11 -10.88
C GLU A 588 -0.55 3.46 -10.19
N ARG A 589 -1.72 3.63 -9.57
CA ARG A 589 -2.05 4.85 -8.84
C ARG A 589 -1.14 5.10 -7.62
N ASP A 590 -0.68 4.03 -6.98
CA ASP A 590 0.16 4.12 -5.79
C ASP A 590 1.60 4.38 -6.19
N ALA A 591 2.06 3.73 -7.27
CA ALA A 591 3.36 4.01 -7.88
C ALA A 591 3.47 5.49 -8.27
N LYS A 592 2.49 6.03 -9.01
CA LYS A 592 2.43 7.45 -9.38
C LYS A 592 2.41 8.38 -8.17
N ALA A 593 1.63 8.04 -7.13
CA ALA A 593 1.59 8.84 -5.92
C ALA A 593 2.93 8.84 -5.17
N ALA A 594 3.68 7.74 -5.19
CA ALA A 594 5.02 7.66 -4.63
C ALA A 594 6.04 8.46 -5.45
N GLU A 595 5.98 8.38 -6.78
CA GLU A 595 6.82 9.17 -7.69
C GLU A 595 6.62 10.68 -7.47
N GLU A 596 5.36 11.15 -7.45
CA GLU A 596 5.02 12.55 -7.17
C GLU A 596 5.54 13.01 -5.79
N MET A 597 5.46 12.12 -4.79
CA MET A 597 5.90 12.41 -3.43
C MET A 597 7.43 12.48 -3.34
N HIS A 598 8.13 11.55 -3.98
CA HIS A 598 9.59 11.50 -4.00
C HIS A 598 10.17 12.74 -4.70
N GLU A 599 9.54 13.17 -5.80
CA GLU A 599 9.91 14.39 -6.50
C GLU A 599 9.68 15.65 -5.64
N ALA A 600 8.54 15.71 -4.95
CA ALA A 600 8.25 16.78 -4.02
C ALA A 600 9.29 16.86 -2.89
N ILE A 601 9.67 15.73 -2.28
CA ILE A 601 10.68 15.66 -1.22
C ILE A 601 12.03 16.20 -1.70
N LYS A 602 12.50 15.78 -2.87
CA LYS A 602 13.76 16.29 -3.46
C LYS A 602 13.72 17.80 -3.70
N SER A 603 12.53 18.30 -4.03
CA SER A 603 12.31 19.70 -4.36
C SER A 603 12.12 20.60 -3.14
N ILE A 604 11.85 20.07 -1.94
CA ILE A 604 11.62 20.87 -0.72
C ILE A 604 12.67 21.96 -0.51
N PRO A 605 14.00 21.71 -0.57
CA PRO A 605 14.99 22.77 -0.38
C PRO A 605 14.87 23.91 -1.39
N TYR A 606 14.57 23.58 -2.65
CA TYR A 606 14.41 24.54 -3.74
C TYR A 606 13.12 25.35 -3.58
N ILE A 607 12.01 24.66 -3.30
CA ILE A 607 10.71 25.26 -3.01
C ILE A 607 10.84 26.21 -1.82
N CYS A 608 11.43 25.75 -0.70
CA CYS A 608 11.65 26.58 0.47
C CYS A 608 12.48 27.81 0.14
N LYS A 609 13.59 27.67 -0.61
CA LYS A 609 14.42 28.82 -1.01
C LYS A 609 13.67 29.81 -1.89
N TYR A 610 12.85 29.34 -2.82
CA TYR A 610 12.13 30.18 -3.77
C TYR A 610 10.94 30.90 -3.12
N TRP A 611 10.22 30.24 -2.21
CA TRP A 611 9.05 30.78 -1.53
C TRP A 611 9.35 31.51 -0.21
N SER A 612 10.56 31.37 0.33
CA SER A 612 11.09 32.26 1.39
C SER A 612 11.39 33.62 0.81
#